data_AF-A0A969M3A9-F1
#
_entry.id   AF-A0A969M3A9-F1
#
_cell.length_a   1.000
_cell.length_b   1.000
_cell.length_c   1.000
_cell.angle_alpha   90.00
_cell.angle_beta   90.00
_cell.angle_gamma   90.00
#
_symmetry.space_group_name_H-M   'P 1'
#
loop_
_entity.id
_entity.type
_entity.pdbx_description
1 polymer ?
#
loop_
_entity_poly.entity_id
_entity_poly.type
_entity_poly.pdbx_seq_one_letter_code
_entity_poly.pdbx_strand_id
1 'polypeptide(L)'
;MIVQAYRVYVERADAARNMARFYAMAIEPTLFGEVCLTRCWGRIGTRGRMIKHSFACEDEAVALFLELLRRKRQRGYRPKGPAAVARQAPEPSSRGRCVGDVGCGARP
;
A
#
# COMPACT_ATOMS: atom_id res chain seq x y z
N MET A 1 -0.81 4.88 18.92
CA MET A 1 -1.66 4.82 17.70
C MET A 1 -0.78 5.23 16.54
N ILE A 2 -0.57 4.35 15.55
CA ILE A 2 0.17 4.70 14.34
C ILE A 2 -0.79 5.44 13.42
N VAL A 3 -0.70 6.77 13.40
CA VAL A 3 -1.62 7.64 12.63
C VAL A 3 -1.22 7.68 11.14
N GLN A 4 -0.05 7.14 10.78
CA GLN A 4 0.52 7.21 9.45
C GLN A 4 0.77 5.82 8.86
N ALA A 5 0.18 5.54 7.70
CA ALA A 5 0.48 4.33 6.95
C ALA A 5 1.89 4.45 6.32
N TYR A 6 2.92 3.92 6.98
CA TYR A 6 4.28 3.90 6.44
C TYR A 6 4.40 2.88 5.32
N ARG A 7 3.99 3.27 4.10
CA ARG A 7 4.06 2.45 2.89
C ARG A 7 4.89 3.18 1.85
N VAL A 8 5.96 2.55 1.37
CA VAL A 8 6.82 3.10 0.33
C VAL A 8 7.04 2.07 -0.76
N TYR A 9 6.91 2.53 -2.00
CA TYR A 9 7.19 1.76 -3.20
C TYR A 9 8.28 2.48 -4.01
N VAL A 10 9.38 1.79 -4.25
CA VAL A 10 10.50 2.31 -5.06
C VAL A 10 10.83 1.35 -6.19
N GLU A 11 11.13 1.91 -7.35
CA GLU A 11 11.50 1.16 -8.54
C GLU A 11 12.94 1.47 -8.91
N ARG A 12 13.58 0.51 -9.58
CA ARG A 12 14.83 0.71 -10.30
C ARG A 12 14.63 0.15 -11.71
N ALA A 13 14.65 1.04 -12.68
CA ALA A 13 14.60 0.73 -14.10
C ALA A 13 15.91 1.17 -14.76
N ASP A 14 16.58 0.25 -15.43
CA ASP A 14 17.76 0.52 -16.26
C ASP A 14 17.52 -0.19 -17.61
N ALA A 15 17.15 0.59 -18.63
CA ALA A 15 16.79 0.09 -19.95
C ALA A 15 17.99 -0.54 -20.66
N ALA A 16 19.19 0.03 -20.48
CA ALA A 16 20.43 -0.49 -21.08
C ALA A 16 20.80 -1.88 -20.55
N ARG A 17 20.31 -2.26 -19.37
CA ARG A 17 20.56 -3.57 -18.74
C ARG A 17 19.33 -4.47 -18.66
N ASN A 18 18.22 -4.12 -19.31
CA ASN A 18 16.92 -4.80 -19.19
C ASN A 18 16.55 -5.10 -17.72
N MET A 19 16.80 -4.14 -16.83
CA MET A 19 16.68 -4.33 -15.39
C MET A 19 15.52 -3.50 -14.85
N ALA A 20 14.39 -4.18 -14.62
CA ALA A 20 13.18 -3.60 -14.05
C ALA A 20 12.85 -4.29 -12.72
N ARG A 21 13.26 -3.69 -11.59
CA ARG A 21 13.03 -4.25 -10.25
C ARG A 21 12.23 -3.30 -9.38
N PHE A 22 11.34 -3.85 -8.57
CA PHE A 22 10.62 -3.12 -7.54
C PHE A 22 11.08 -3.51 -6.15
N TYR A 23 10.90 -2.59 -5.21
CA TYR A 23 11.08 -2.81 -3.79
C TYR A 23 9.99 -2.04 -3.04
N ALA A 24 9.13 -2.78 -2.34
CA ALA A 24 8.03 -2.23 -1.56
C ALA A 24 8.27 -2.53 -0.08
N MET A 25 7.95 -1.58 0.78
CA MET A 25 7.96 -1.76 2.23
C MET A 25 6.70 -1.16 2.84
N ALA A 26 6.15 -1.85 3.83
CA ALA A 26 4.98 -1.42 4.58
C ALA A 26 5.17 -1.76 6.06
N ILE A 27 4.95 -0.81 6.96
CA ILE A 27 4.80 -1.09 8.39
C ILE A 27 3.30 -1.18 8.67
N GLU A 28 2.89 -2.31 9.24
CA GLU A 28 1.51 -2.60 9.59
C GLU A 28 1.45 -3.01 11.06
N PRO A 29 0.57 -2.42 11.88
CA PRO A 29 0.34 -2.91 13.23
C PRO A 29 -0.35 -4.28 13.16
N THR A 30 0.02 -5.17 14.07
CA THR A 30 -0.63 -6.48 14.22
C THR A 30 -1.78 -6.37 15.23
N LEU A 31 -2.71 -7.33 15.17
CA LEU A 31 -3.84 -7.42 16.11
C LEU A 31 -3.40 -7.64 17.57
N PHE A 32 -2.14 -8.04 17.77
CA PHE A 32 -1.55 -8.31 19.09
C PHE A 32 -0.80 -7.11 19.67
N GLY A 33 -0.86 -5.94 19.02
CA GLY A 33 -0.15 -4.74 19.46
C GLY A 33 1.34 -4.70 19.09
N GLU A 34 1.81 -5.68 18.31
CA GLU A 34 3.15 -5.67 17.73
C GLU A 34 3.17 -4.89 16.42
N VAL A 35 4.37 -4.60 15.91
CA VAL A 35 4.56 -3.89 14.64
C VAL A 35 5.25 -4.80 13.65
N CYS A 36 4.67 -4.94 12.46
CA CYS A 36 5.21 -5.81 11.41
C CYS A 36 5.68 -4.99 10.20
N LEU A 37 6.98 -5.09 9.89
CA LEU A 37 7.55 -4.57 8.65
C LEU A 37 7.50 -5.64 7.57
N THR A 38 6.62 -5.44 6.59
CA THR A 38 6.55 -6.24 5.37
C THR A 38 7.45 -5.65 4.29
N ARG A 39 8.27 -6.50 3.67
CA ARG A 39 9.20 -6.16 2.59
C ARG A 39 8.90 -7.04 1.38
N CYS A 40 8.63 -6.44 0.24
CA CYS A 40 8.41 -7.13 -1.02
C CYS A 40 9.42 -6.68 -2.07
N TRP A 41 9.95 -7.60 -2.86
CA TRP A 41 10.84 -7.26 -3.96
C TRP A 41 10.79 -8.26 -5.08
N GLY A 42 11.03 -7.80 -6.30
CA GLY A 42 10.97 -8.67 -7.47
C GLY A 42 11.20 -7.92 -8.76
N ARG A 43 10.99 -8.61 -9.88
CA ARG A 43 10.93 -7.99 -11.19
C ARG A 43 9.55 -7.34 -11.35
N ILE A 44 9.50 -6.14 -11.93
CA ILE A 44 8.22 -5.43 -12.17
C ILE A 44 7.33 -6.33 -13.03
N GLY A 45 6.06 -6.50 -12.63
CA GLY A 45 5.10 -7.38 -13.29
C GLY A 45 5.07 -8.84 -12.78
N THR A 46 5.86 -9.18 -11.77
CA THR A 46 5.84 -10.51 -11.14
C THR A 46 5.46 -10.41 -9.66
N ARG A 47 4.99 -11.52 -9.07
CA ARG A 47 4.62 -11.59 -7.64
C ARG A 47 5.79 -11.30 -6.69
N GLY A 48 7.02 -11.50 -7.14
CA GLY A 48 8.23 -11.25 -6.35
C GLY A 48 8.37 -12.17 -5.13
N ARG A 49 9.19 -11.73 -4.18
CA ARG A 49 9.36 -12.34 -2.86
C ARG A 49 8.86 -11.36 -1.80
N MET A 50 8.38 -11.92 -0.69
CA MET A 50 7.92 -11.17 0.47
C MET A 50 8.58 -11.74 1.72
N ILE A 51 9.04 -10.86 2.61
CA ILE A 51 9.47 -11.20 3.97
C ILE A 51 8.78 -10.25 4.95
N LYS A 52 8.39 -10.79 6.10
CA LYS A 52 7.81 -10.05 7.22
C LYS A 52 8.77 -10.08 8.40
N HIS A 53 8.90 -8.95 9.08
CA HIS A 53 9.67 -8.82 10.31
C HIS A 53 8.76 -8.27 11.40
N SER A 54 8.53 -9.04 12.46
CA SER A 54 7.80 -8.59 13.64
C SER A 54 8.75 -7.91 14.64
N PHE A 55 8.27 -6.82 15.22
CA PHE A 55 8.95 -6.03 16.23
C PHE A 55 8.00 -5.77 17.39
N ALA A 56 8.54 -5.78 18.61
CA ALA A 56 7.79 -5.43 19.80
C ALA A 56 7.56 -3.90 19.90
N CYS A 57 8.50 -3.11 19.36
CA CYS A 57 8.45 -1.64 19.40
C CYS A 57 8.32 -1.05 17.98
N GLU A 58 7.50 -0.01 17.85
CA GLU A 58 7.35 0.74 16.60
C GLU A 58 8.66 1.42 16.19
N ASP A 59 9.40 1.96 17.15
CA ASP A 59 10.64 2.71 16.92
C ASP A 59 11.70 1.86 16.21
N GLU A 60 11.80 0.57 16.57
CA GLU A 60 12.71 -0.38 15.93
C GLU A 60 12.31 -0.66 14.48
N ALA A 61 11.01 -0.83 14.23
CA ALA A 61 10.48 -1.04 12.88
C ALA A 61 10.73 0.19 12.00
N VAL A 62 10.52 1.39 12.54
CA VAL A 62 10.76 2.67 11.84
C VAL A 62 12.25 2.87 11.59
N ALA A 63 13.11 2.59 12.56
CA ALA A 63 14.57 2.70 12.40
C ALA A 63 15.07 1.81 11.25
N LEU A 64 14.66 0.54 11.23
CA LEU A 64 15.03 -0.39 10.17
C LEU A 64 14.44 0.03 8.80
N PHE A 65 13.19 0.51 8.79
CA PHE A 65 12.54 1.00 7.58
C PHE A 65 13.33 2.18 6.96
N LEU A 66 13.70 3.17 7.78
CA LEU A 66 14.49 4.32 7.33
C LEU A 66 15.89 3.91 6.86
N GLU A 67 16.55 3.00 7.55
CA GLU A 67 17.85 2.47 7.16
C GLU A 67 17.79 1.76 5.79
N LEU A 68 16.79 0.89 5.60
CA LEU A 68 16.56 0.21 4.33
C LEU A 68 16.27 1.20 3.21
N LEU A 69 15.46 2.23 3.46
CA LEU A 69 15.18 3.26 2.47
C LEU A 69 16.44 4.01 2.05
N ARG A 70 17.28 4.43 3.01
CA ARG A 70 18.55 5.12 2.72
C ARG A 70 19.47 4.24 1.86
N ARG A 71 19.66 2.98 2.24
CA ARG A 71 20.46 2.01 1.48
C ARG A 71 19.92 1.80 0.06
N LYS A 72 18.59 1.71 -0.13
CA LYS A 72 18.00 1.54 -1.46
C LYS A 72 18.10 2.80 -2.32
N ARG A 73 17.95 4.00 -1.73
CA ARG A 73 18.16 5.27 -2.42
C ARG A 73 19.59 5.39 -2.95
N GLN A 74 20.60 5.05 -2.14
CA GLN A 74 22.01 5.01 -2.57
C GLN A 74 22.25 4.04 -3.72
N ARG A 75 21.50 2.92 -3.75
CA ARG A 75 21.57 1.91 -4.82
C ARG A 75 20.80 2.31 -6.10
N GLY A 76 20.29 3.53 -6.19
CA GLY A 76 19.60 4.08 -7.36
C GLY A 76 18.13 3.71 -7.47
N TYR A 77 17.51 3.20 -6.40
CA TYR A 77 16.05 3.05 -6.36
C TYR A 77 15.41 4.43 -6.17
N ARG A 78 14.39 4.72 -6.95
CA ARG A 78 13.66 5.99 -6.91
C ARG A 78 12.19 5.72 -6.55
N PRO A 79 11.57 6.56 -5.71
CA PRO A 79 10.13 6.51 -5.53
C PRO A 79 9.48 6.77 -6.88
N LYS A 80 8.52 5.93 -7.26
CA LYS A 80 7.62 6.29 -8.33
C LYS A 80 6.85 7.49 -7.79
N GLY A 81 6.90 8.64 -8.47
CA GLY A 81 6.03 9.76 -8.12
C GLY A 81 4.60 9.23 -8.00
N PRO A 82 3.74 9.79 -7.13
CA PRO A 82 2.39 9.29 -6.96
C PRO A 82 1.76 9.24 -8.35
N ALA A 83 1.57 8.02 -8.87
CA ALA A 83 0.65 7.82 -9.97
C ALA A 83 -0.66 8.36 -9.41
N ALA A 84 -1.16 9.45 -10.03
CA ALA A 84 -2.30 10.22 -9.58
C ALA A 84 -3.28 9.31 -8.84
N VAL A 85 -3.48 9.61 -7.56
CA VAL A 85 -4.35 8.88 -6.64
C VAL A 85 -5.61 8.50 -7.40
N ALA A 86 -5.67 7.25 -7.87
CA ALA A 86 -6.90 6.63 -8.29
C ALA A 86 -7.69 6.44 -7.00
N ARG A 87 -8.39 7.51 -6.65
CA ARG A 87 -9.64 7.55 -5.89
C ARG A 87 -9.76 6.38 -4.92
N GLN A 88 -9.39 6.61 -3.66
CA GLN A 88 -10.20 6.03 -2.58
C GLN A 88 -11.64 6.47 -2.88
N ALA A 89 -12.42 5.57 -3.50
CA ALA A 89 -13.85 5.77 -3.63
C ALA A 89 -14.39 5.80 -2.19
N PRO A 90 -15.11 6.85 -1.77
CA PRO A 90 -15.87 6.77 -0.55
C PRO A 90 -16.95 5.70 -0.75
N GLU A 91 -17.02 4.77 0.22
CA GLU A 91 -18.11 3.82 0.41
C GLU A 91 -19.47 4.52 0.28
N PRO A 92 -20.42 4.04 -0.56
CA PRO A 92 -21.79 4.53 -0.51
C PRO A 92 -22.49 3.92 0.71
N SER A 93 -22.42 4.61 1.85
CA SER A 93 -23.28 4.30 3.01
C SER A 93 -24.44 5.30 3.09
N SER A 94 -25.61 4.84 2.65
CA SER A 94 -26.95 5.18 3.19
C SER A 94 -27.98 4.42 2.34
N ARG A 95 -28.58 3.33 2.82
CA ARG A 95 -29.79 3.34 3.65
C ARG A 95 -30.67 4.57 3.41
N GLY A 96 -31.45 4.49 2.33
CA GLY A 96 -32.71 5.22 2.16
C GLY A 96 -33.78 4.20 1.80
N ARG A 97 -34.54 3.76 2.80
CA ARG A 97 -35.64 2.80 2.69
C ARG A 97 -36.81 3.50 1.98
N CYS A 98 -37.06 3.21 0.71
CA CYS A 98 -38.32 3.62 0.06
C CYS A 98 -39.42 2.62 0.47
N VAL A 99 -40.16 2.94 1.53
CA VAL A 99 -41.51 2.40 1.74
C VAL A 99 -42.46 3.43 1.17
N GLY A 100 -43.26 3.04 0.18
CA GLY A 100 -44.20 3.92 -0.49
C GLY A 100 -44.86 3.23 -1.67
N ASP A 101 -45.62 2.18 -1.36
CA ASP A 101 -46.71 1.68 -2.19
C ASP A 101 -47.71 2.82 -2.48
N VAL A 102 -48.24 2.90 -3.71
CA VAL A 102 -49.64 3.20 -4.09
C VAL A 102 -49.73 3.54 -5.59
N GLY A 103 -50.39 2.65 -6.35
CA GLY A 103 -51.55 3.05 -7.16
C GLY A 103 -51.41 3.30 -8.67
N CYS A 104 -51.89 2.31 -9.44
CA CYS A 104 -52.80 2.40 -10.61
C CYS A 104 -52.63 3.48 -11.70
N GLY A 105 -52.62 3.06 -12.98
CA GLY A 105 -53.12 3.93 -14.06
C GLY A 105 -52.74 3.55 -15.49
N ALA A 106 -53.54 2.66 -16.09
CA ALA A 106 -53.99 2.62 -17.50
C ALA A 106 -53.06 3.00 -18.67
N ARG A 107 -52.95 2.02 -19.59
CA ARG A 107 -52.68 2.16 -21.02
C ARG A 107 -53.60 3.19 -21.70
N PRO A 108 -53.18 3.71 -22.85
CA PRO A 108 -53.90 3.37 -24.08
C PRO A 108 -53.06 2.54 -25.04
#